data_AF-A0A0D0CNS2-F1
#
_entry.id   AF-A0A0D0CNS2-F1
#
_cell.length_a   1.000
_cell.length_b   1.000
_cell.length_c   1.000
_cell.angle_alpha   90.00
_cell.angle_beta   90.00
_cell.angle_gamma   90.00
#
_symmetry.space_group_name_H-M   'P 1'
#
loop_
_entity.id
_entity.type
_entity.pdbx_description
1 polymer ?
#
loop_
_entity_poly.entity_id
_entity_poly.type
_entity_poly.pdbx_seq_one_letter_code
_entity_poly.pdbx_strand_id
1 'polypeptide(L)'
;MLVEEHEVAAENEKAAHESRQKLREVHCKLMAARREAEEYRKQRNKEHREVFYEEVHAWEEERDLAKQEGQWIGWSRPKLGKLETTEQKLGGESMDAGSIDGWWEQGQE
;
A
#
# COMPACT_ATOMS: atom_id res chain seq x y z
N MET A 1 -51.88 -27.23 -6.33
CA MET A 1 -51.01 -26.84 -5.21
C MET A 1 -49.53 -27.15 -5.43
N LEU A 2 -49.11 -28.35 -5.85
CA LEU A 2 -47.68 -28.62 -6.11
C LEU A 2 -47.03 -27.75 -7.21
N VAL A 3 -47.79 -27.39 -8.25
CA VAL A 3 -47.28 -26.53 -9.35
C VAL A 3 -47.01 -25.10 -8.88
N GLU A 4 -47.88 -24.54 -8.03
CA GLU A 4 -47.72 -23.18 -7.47
C GLU A 4 -46.53 -23.09 -6.51
N GLU A 5 -46.27 -24.15 -5.73
CA GLU A 5 -45.10 -24.20 -4.83
C GLU A 5 -43.77 -24.20 -5.61
N HIS A 6 -43.72 -24.89 -6.75
CA HIS A 6 -42.53 -24.92 -7.60
C HIS A 6 -42.25 -23.57 -8.28
N GLU A 7 -43.28 -22.85 -8.71
CA GLU A 7 -43.15 -21.52 -9.30
C GLU A 7 -42.61 -20.50 -8.28
N VAL A 8 -43.17 -20.49 -7.08
CA VAL A 8 -42.69 -19.62 -5.98
C VAL A 8 -41.25 -19.95 -5.57
N ALA A 9 -40.88 -21.23 -5.54
CA ALA A 9 -39.51 -21.63 -5.26
C ALA A 9 -38.52 -21.14 -6.34
N ALA A 10 -38.90 -21.23 -7.62
CA ALA A 10 -38.08 -20.77 -8.73
C ALA A 10 -37.87 -19.24 -8.72
N GLU A 11 -38.91 -18.47 -8.40
CA GLU A 11 -38.81 -17.02 -8.27
C GLU A 11 -37.90 -16.61 -7.11
N ASN A 12 -38.04 -17.28 -5.96
CA ASN A 12 -37.18 -17.04 -4.80
C ASN A 12 -35.71 -17.39 -5.08
N GLU A 13 -35.44 -18.49 -5.76
CA GLU A 13 -34.09 -18.87 -6.15
C GLU A 13 -33.47 -17.84 -7.10
N LYS A 14 -34.23 -17.36 -8.09
CA LYS A 14 -33.80 -16.30 -9.00
C LYS A 14 -33.48 -15.01 -8.25
N ALA A 15 -34.36 -14.57 -7.35
CA ALA A 15 -34.14 -13.37 -6.54
C ALA A 15 -32.90 -13.50 -5.63
N ALA A 16 -32.67 -14.67 -5.05
CA ALA A 16 -31.49 -14.96 -4.24
C ALA A 16 -30.21 -14.96 -5.09
N HIS A 17 -30.27 -15.53 -6.29
CA HIS A 17 -29.14 -15.53 -7.22
C HIS A 17 -28.77 -14.11 -7.67
N GLU A 18 -29.75 -13.30 -8.07
CA GLU A 18 -29.53 -11.90 -8.45
C GLU A 18 -28.94 -11.09 -7.29
N SER A 19 -29.44 -11.31 -6.07
CA SER A 19 -28.89 -10.65 -4.87
C SER A 19 -27.44 -11.02 -4.61
N ARG A 20 -27.09 -12.33 -4.71
CA ARG A 20 -25.70 -12.78 -4.61
C ARG A 20 -24.81 -12.19 -5.70
N GLN A 21 -25.34 -12.06 -6.92
CA GLN A 21 -24.61 -11.46 -8.03
C GLN A 21 -24.30 -9.98 -7.76
N LYS A 22 -25.29 -9.19 -7.35
CA LYS A 22 -25.11 -7.78 -7.01
C LYS A 22 -24.06 -7.59 -5.90
N LEU A 23 -24.08 -8.43 -4.87
CA LEU A 23 -23.08 -8.38 -3.79
C LEU A 23 -21.66 -8.65 -4.31
N ARG A 24 -21.49 -9.67 -5.18
CA ARG A 24 -20.19 -9.95 -5.81
C ARG A 24 -19.73 -8.78 -6.66
N GLU A 25 -20.61 -8.18 -7.46
CA GLU A 25 -20.27 -7.02 -8.30
C GLU A 25 -19.82 -5.82 -7.46
N VAL A 26 -20.52 -5.50 -6.37
CA VAL A 26 -20.13 -4.43 -5.44
C VAL A 26 -18.77 -4.73 -4.82
N HIS A 27 -18.56 -5.97 -4.36
CA HIS A 27 -17.29 -6.37 -3.76
C HIS A 27 -16.12 -6.29 -4.76
N CYS A 28 -16.32 -6.77 -5.99
CA CYS A 28 -15.31 -6.69 -7.05
C CYS A 28 -14.97 -5.22 -7.37
N LYS A 29 -15.96 -4.33 -7.46
CA LYS A 29 -15.74 -2.89 -7.69
C LYS A 29 -14.96 -2.25 -6.55
N LEU A 30 -15.31 -2.55 -5.30
CA LEU A 30 -14.60 -2.04 -4.12
C LEU A 30 -13.12 -2.49 -4.13
N MET A 31 -12.86 -3.76 -4.41
CA MET A 31 -11.50 -4.30 -4.46
C MET A 31 -10.69 -3.73 -5.63
N ALA A 32 -11.31 -3.49 -6.79
CA ALA A 32 -10.67 -2.83 -7.91
C ALA A 32 -10.26 -1.39 -7.57
N ALA A 33 -11.19 -0.60 -7.04
CA ALA A 33 -10.90 0.78 -6.61
C ALA A 33 -9.80 0.84 -5.54
N ARG A 34 -9.80 -0.12 -4.59
CA ARG A 34 -8.75 -0.24 -3.58
C ARG A 34 -7.38 -0.51 -4.20
N ARG A 35 -7.31 -1.44 -5.16
CA ARG A 35 -6.07 -1.77 -5.86
C ARG A 35 -5.50 -0.56 -6.58
N GLU A 36 -6.35 0.18 -7.31
CA GLU A 36 -5.93 1.40 -8.01
C GLU A 36 -5.38 2.46 -7.04
N ALA A 37 -6.07 2.69 -5.93
CA ALA A 37 -5.60 3.60 -4.89
C ALA A 37 -4.27 3.15 -4.28
N GLU A 38 -4.09 1.85 -4.06
CA GLU A 38 -2.85 1.29 -3.52
C GLU A 38 -1.67 1.46 -4.49
N GLU A 39 -1.88 1.19 -5.78
CA GLU A 39 -0.85 1.38 -6.81
C GLU A 39 -0.45 2.85 -6.94
N TYR A 40 -1.41 3.77 -6.91
CA TYR A 40 -1.11 5.20 -6.95
C TYR A 40 -0.28 5.66 -5.74
N ARG A 41 -0.60 5.18 -4.54
CA ARG A 41 0.19 5.43 -3.33
C ARG A 41 1.58 4.83 -3.40
N LYS A 42 1.72 3.60 -3.91
CA LYS A 42 3.03 2.95 -4.12
C LYS A 42 3.90 3.79 -5.06
N GLN A 43 3.31 4.27 -6.15
CA GLN A 43 4.01 5.10 -7.12
C GLN A 43 4.51 6.41 -6.48
N ARG A 44 3.65 7.11 -5.72
CA ARG A 44 4.05 8.32 -5.00
C ARG A 44 5.15 8.05 -3.95
N ASN A 45 5.01 6.98 -3.17
CA ASN A 45 6.02 6.60 -2.19
C ASN A 45 7.36 6.24 -2.86
N LYS A 46 7.31 5.66 -4.05
CA LYS A 46 8.50 5.37 -4.86
C LYS A 46 9.17 6.68 -5.28
N GLU A 47 8.43 7.62 -5.85
CA GLU A 47 8.94 8.93 -6.25
C GLU A 47 9.56 9.69 -5.06
N HIS A 48 8.91 9.66 -3.89
CA HIS A 48 9.46 10.25 -2.67
C HIS A 48 10.78 9.62 -2.24
N ARG A 49 10.93 8.31 -2.39
CA ARG A 49 12.17 7.60 -2.06
C ARG A 49 13.27 7.93 -3.06
N GLU A 50 12.94 8.00 -4.35
CA GLU A 50 13.90 8.34 -5.41
C GLU A 50 14.50 9.73 -5.16
N VAL A 51 13.66 10.75 -4.93
CA VAL A 51 14.12 12.11 -4.59
C VAL A 51 14.98 12.11 -3.33
N PHE A 52 14.60 11.36 -2.30
CA PHE A 52 15.41 11.26 -1.08
C PHE A 52 16.79 10.63 -1.34
N TYR A 53 16.86 9.59 -2.16
CA TYR A 53 18.15 8.96 -2.48
C TYR A 53 19.04 9.88 -3.31
N GLU A 54 18.48 10.65 -4.24
CA GLU A 54 19.23 11.68 -4.97
C GLU A 54 19.79 12.75 -4.02
N GLU A 55 18.98 13.25 -3.08
CA GLU A 55 19.40 14.25 -2.11
C GLU A 55 20.50 13.71 -1.17
N VAL A 56 20.36 12.46 -0.73
CA VAL A 56 21.38 11.79 0.09
C VAL A 56 22.67 11.59 -0.70
N HIS A 57 22.59 11.19 -1.96
CA HIS A 57 23.77 11.00 -2.80
C HIS A 57 24.55 12.31 -2.96
N ALA A 58 23.86 13.42 -3.29
CA ALA A 58 24.49 14.73 -3.39
C ALA A 58 25.13 15.16 -2.05
N TRP A 59 24.45 14.93 -0.92
CA TRP A 59 25.01 15.19 0.39
C TRP A 59 26.26 14.35 0.69
N GLU A 60 26.30 13.08 0.27
CA GLU A 60 27.46 12.20 0.45
C GLU A 60 28.65 12.65 -0.41
N GLU A 61 28.42 13.04 -1.66
CA GLU A 61 29.44 13.59 -2.55
C GLU A 61 30.06 14.87 -1.98
N GLU A 62 29.24 15.82 -1.54
CA GLU A 62 29.73 17.03 -0.90
C GLU A 62 30.50 16.72 0.39
N ARG A 63 30.01 15.77 1.19
CA ARG A 63 30.68 15.38 2.45
C ARG A 63 32.06 14.85 2.17
N ASP A 64 32.19 14.05 1.12
CA ASP A 64 33.46 13.45 0.75
C ASP A 64 34.43 14.50 0.16
N LEU A 65 33.92 15.52 -0.54
CA LEU A 65 34.71 16.69 -0.96
C LEU A 65 35.17 17.52 0.24
N ALA A 66 34.26 17.90 1.14
CA ALA A 66 34.58 18.66 2.34
C ALA A 66 35.64 17.93 3.19
N LYS A 67 35.53 16.60 3.31
CA LYS A 67 36.52 15.77 4.01
C LYS A 67 37.90 15.81 3.33
N GLN A 68 37.96 15.81 2.00
CA GLN A 68 39.22 15.95 1.26
C GLN A 68 39.84 17.34 1.45
N GLU A 69 39.02 18.38 1.53
CA GLU A 69 39.45 19.76 1.76
C GLU A 69 39.74 20.08 3.24
N GLY A 70 39.51 19.13 4.16
CA GLY A 70 39.64 19.34 5.60
C GLY A 70 38.58 20.27 6.19
N GLN A 71 37.47 20.46 5.49
CA GLN A 71 36.34 21.30 5.88
C GLN A 71 35.21 20.45 6.49
N TRP A 72 34.39 21.11 7.31
CA TRP A 72 33.18 20.52 7.86
C TRP A 72 31.96 20.95 7.06
N ILE A 73 31.08 20.00 6.77
CA ILE A 73 29.78 20.31 6.21
C ILE A 73 28.87 20.94 7.25
N GLY A 74 28.31 22.11 6.91
CA GLY A 74 27.45 22.90 7.81
C GLY A 74 25.98 22.46 7.87
N TRP A 75 25.53 21.60 6.96
CA TRP A 75 24.15 21.11 6.93
C TRP A 75 24.00 19.63 7.33
N SER A 76 22.83 19.29 7.85
CA SER A 76 22.52 17.92 8.29
C SER A 76 22.23 17.01 7.10
N ARG A 77 22.52 15.71 7.25
CA ARG A 77 22.07 14.68 6.30
C ARG A 77 20.55 14.78 6.07
N PRO A 78 20.08 14.69 4.80
CA PRO A 78 18.67 14.61 4.49
C PRO A 78 17.97 13.48 5.26
N LYS A 79 16.69 13.67 5.56
CA LYS A 79 15.86 12.67 6.26
C LYS A 79 14.68 12.30 5.40
N LEU A 80 14.41 10.99 5.30
CA LEU A 80 13.22 10.52 4.62
C LEU A 80 11.98 10.92 5.43
N GLY A 81 11.08 11.67 4.81
CA GLY A 81 9.80 12.05 5.41
C GLY A 81 8.88 10.85 5.64
N LYS A 82 7.70 11.10 6.21
CA LYS A 82 6.68 10.07 6.39
C LYS A 82 6.16 9.61 5.02
N LEU A 83 6.29 8.31 4.75
CA LEU A 83 5.66 7.68 3.59
C LEU A 83 4.19 7.38 3.89
N GLU A 84 3.38 7.30 2.83
CA GLU A 84 1.97 6.95 2.97
C GLU A 84 1.83 5.49 3.40
N THR A 85 1.37 5.27 4.62
CA THR A 85 1.14 3.94 5.20
C THR A 85 -0.14 3.32 4.67
N THR A 86 -0.16 2.01 4.44
CA THR A 86 -1.39 1.29 4.08
C THR A 86 -2.27 1.22 5.33
N GLU A 87 -3.11 2.22 5.57
CA GLU A 87 -4.17 2.08 6.55
C GLU A 87 -5.13 1.00 6.08
N GLN A 88 -5.06 -0.17 6.72
CA GLN A 88 -6.01 -1.24 6.53
C GLN A 88 -6.54 -1.67 7.89
N LYS A 89 -7.72 -1.17 8.28
CA LYS A 89 -8.76 -2.06 8.83
C LYS A 89 -10.13 -1.37 8.82
N LEU A 90 -10.98 -1.76 7.86
CA LEU A 90 -12.43 -1.68 8.10
C LEU A 90 -12.73 -2.67 9.23
N GLY A 91 -13.39 -2.17 10.28
CA GLY A 91 -13.60 -2.86 11.55
C GLY A 91 -14.08 -4.31 11.40
N GLY A 92 -13.39 -5.19 12.12
CA GLY A 92 -13.58 -6.63 12.18
C GLY A 92 -12.31 -7.24 12.76
N GLU A 93 -12.21 -7.19 14.09
CA GLU A 93 -11.25 -7.80 15.02
C GLU A 93 -9.85 -8.26 14.57
N SER A 94 -8.87 -7.93 15.42
CA SER A 94 -7.65 -8.71 15.72
C SER A 94 -6.66 -9.02 14.59
N MET A 95 -5.51 -8.35 14.60
CA MET A 95 -4.21 -9.01 14.84
C MET A 95 -3.11 -7.96 14.81
N ASP A 96 -2.45 -7.88 15.97
CA ASP A 96 -1.17 -7.26 16.21
C ASP A 96 -0.13 -7.82 15.23
N ALA A 97 0.55 -6.93 14.52
CA ALA A 97 1.71 -7.26 13.70
C ALA A 97 2.67 -6.08 13.75
N GLY A 98 3.35 -5.98 14.89
CA GLY A 98 4.81 -6.10 14.92
C GLY A 98 5.60 -5.17 14.01
N SER A 99 6.26 -4.22 14.65
CA SER A 99 7.45 -3.49 14.20
C SER A 99 8.25 -4.22 13.11
N ILE A 100 8.26 -3.68 11.88
CA ILE A 100 9.28 -4.01 10.88
C ILE A 100 10.48 -3.10 11.18
N ASP A 101 11.19 -3.43 12.26
CA ASP A 101 12.58 -3.05 12.47
C ASP A 101 13.44 -4.23 12.01
N GLY A 102 14.33 -3.97 11.07
CA GLY A 102 15.41 -4.87 10.68
C GLY A 102 15.10 -5.73 9.46
N TRP A 103 15.78 -5.44 8.35
CA TRP A 103 16.59 -6.39 7.56
C TRP A 103 16.97 -5.74 6.22
N TRP A 104 18.11 -5.05 6.23
CA TRP A 104 18.97 -4.91 5.05
C TRP A 104 20.41 -5.11 5.52
N GLU A 105 20.73 -6.36 5.82
CA GLU A 105 22.11 -6.79 6.04
C GLU A 105 22.60 -7.41 4.72
N GLN A 106 23.50 -6.67 4.07
CA GLN A 106 24.65 -7.12 3.27
C GLN A 106 24.45 -8.28 2.26
N GLY A 107 24.48 -7.92 0.98
CA GLY A 107 24.95 -8.80 -0.08
C GLY A 107 26.21 -8.21 -0.72
N GLN A 108 27.37 -8.49 -0.13
CA GLN A 108 28.69 -8.40 -0.76
C GLN A 108 29.29 -9.80 -0.71
N GLU A 109 29.32 -10.49 -1.85
CA GLU A 109 30.51 -11.15 -2.43
C GLU A 109 30.17 -11.70 -3.83
#